data_AF-F9Z9X4-F1
#
_entry.id   AF-F9Z9X4-F1
#
_cell.length_a   1.000
_cell.length_b   1.000
_cell.length_c   1.000
_cell.angle_alpha   90.00
_cell.angle_beta   90.00
_cell.angle_gamma   90.00
#
_symmetry.space_group_name_H-M   'P 1'
#
loop_
_entity.id
_entity.type
_entity.pdbx_description
1 polymer ?
#
loop_
_entity_poly.entity_id
_entity_poly.type
_entity_poly.pdbx_seq_one_letter_code
_entity_poly.pdbx_strand_id
1 'polypeptide(L)'
;MEQQFQYYAFISYKREDEKWAKWLQDRLRWYKLPSKLCRQITRLPKKVWPVFRDNTDLDSGRLEENIRHELERSHYLIVICSPEAARSPWVGKEVKYFATLHGADKIIPFVVSGIPYSNDIETECIHEQIKAISQEELLAINVREEGIGSFAMKKKRAFIRVVARLLDIKFNTLWQPYERILRIRKWSTGIGVVFILIRFIHLVGLLPD
;
A
#
# COMPACT_ATOMS: atom_id res chain seq x y z
N MET A 1 11.93 -22.23 -17.71
CA MET A 1 10.60 -21.67 -18.04
C MET A 1 10.39 -20.47 -17.14
N GLU A 2 10.23 -19.26 -17.69
CA GLU A 2 9.80 -18.11 -16.88
C GLU A 2 8.41 -18.42 -16.31
N GLN A 3 8.27 -18.39 -14.99
CA GLN A 3 7.01 -18.65 -14.33
C GLN A 3 6.05 -17.49 -14.62
N GLN A 4 5.05 -17.74 -15.47
CA GLN A 4 4.06 -16.74 -15.82
C GLN A 4 3.03 -16.61 -14.69
N PHE A 5 3.22 -15.62 -13.82
CA PHE A 5 2.29 -15.33 -12.72
C PHE A 5 0.93 -14.87 -13.27
N GLN A 6 -0.16 -15.40 -12.70
CA GLN A 6 -1.52 -14.97 -13.04
C GLN A 6 -1.86 -13.64 -12.35
N TYR A 7 -1.35 -13.44 -11.13
CA TYR A 7 -1.63 -12.25 -10.32
C TYR A 7 -0.37 -11.46 -10.04
N TYR A 8 -0.51 -10.12 -10.00
CA TYR A 8 0.54 -9.24 -9.51
C TYR A 8 0.81 -9.48 -8.02
N ALA A 9 -0.24 -9.76 -7.25
CA ALA A 9 -0.10 -10.03 -5.84
C ALA A 9 -1.27 -10.85 -5.28
N PHE A 10 -1.00 -11.52 -4.18
CA PHE A 10 -1.97 -12.05 -3.23
C PHE A 10 -2.03 -11.11 -2.01
N ILE A 11 -3.22 -10.83 -1.47
CA ILE A 11 -3.39 -10.09 -0.22
C ILE A 11 -3.78 -11.05 0.90
N SER A 12 -2.85 -11.30 1.82
CA SER A 12 -3.06 -12.02 3.07
C SER A 12 -3.48 -11.05 4.17
N TYR A 13 -4.53 -11.39 4.91
CA TYR A 13 -5.06 -10.57 5.99
C TYR A 13 -5.87 -11.40 6.98
N LYS A 14 -6.11 -10.84 8.16
CA LYS A 14 -7.04 -11.39 9.16
C LYS A 14 -8.39 -10.71 9.00
N ARG A 15 -9.52 -11.41 9.15
CA ARG A 15 -10.89 -10.90 8.88
C ARG A 15 -11.19 -9.52 9.45
N GLU A 16 -10.66 -9.21 10.63
CA GLU A 16 -10.73 -7.93 11.33
C GLU A 16 -10.16 -6.76 10.49
N ASP A 17 -9.20 -7.06 9.61
CA ASP A 17 -8.56 -6.14 8.67
C ASP A 17 -9.22 -6.10 7.28
N GLU A 18 -10.37 -6.74 7.08
CA GLU A 18 -10.99 -6.88 5.76
C GLU A 18 -11.19 -5.53 5.06
N LYS A 19 -11.60 -4.50 5.81
CA LYS A 19 -11.81 -3.15 5.27
C LYS A 19 -10.54 -2.60 4.62
N TRP A 20 -9.36 -2.92 5.16
CA TRP A 20 -8.07 -2.51 4.60
C TRP A 20 -7.68 -3.35 3.39
N ALA A 21 -7.87 -4.67 3.44
CA ALA A 21 -7.60 -5.57 2.32
C ALA A 21 -8.45 -5.20 1.09
N LYS A 22 -9.76 -5.00 1.29
CA LYS A 22 -10.70 -4.55 0.24
C LYS A 22 -10.31 -3.19 -0.30
N TRP A 23 -10.02 -2.22 0.57
CA TRP A 23 -9.59 -0.90 0.15
C TRP A 23 -8.33 -0.96 -0.73
N LEU A 24 -7.33 -1.76 -0.34
CA LEU A 24 -6.08 -1.87 -1.10
C LEU A 24 -6.32 -2.52 -2.46
N GLN A 25 -7.08 -3.63 -2.51
CA GLN A 25 -7.44 -4.32 -3.74
C GLN A 25 -8.17 -3.38 -4.72
N ASP A 26 -9.20 -2.67 -4.24
CA ASP A 26 -9.97 -1.74 -5.05
C ASP A 26 -9.10 -0.60 -5.59
N ARG A 27 -8.17 -0.09 -4.77
CA ARG A 27 -7.23 0.95 -5.22
C ARG A 27 -6.27 0.43 -6.29
N LEU A 28 -5.76 -0.80 -6.17
CA LEU A 28 -4.90 -1.41 -7.18
C LEU A 28 -5.67 -1.65 -8.50
N ARG A 29 -6.92 -2.14 -8.42
CA ARG A 29 -7.81 -2.35 -9.58
C ARG A 29 -7.99 -1.10 -10.44
N TRP A 30 -8.23 0.04 -9.78
CA TRP A 30 -8.58 1.29 -10.46
C TRP A 30 -7.38 2.20 -10.76
N TYR A 31 -6.21 1.93 -10.18
CA TYR A 31 -5.04 2.76 -10.41
C TYR A 31 -4.44 2.56 -11.80
N LYS A 32 -4.37 3.66 -12.56
CA LYS A 32 -3.71 3.71 -13.87
C LYS A 32 -2.34 4.35 -13.70
N LEU A 33 -1.32 3.74 -14.27
CA LEU A 33 0.01 4.32 -14.31
C LEU A 33 0.02 5.57 -15.22
N PRO A 34 0.80 6.61 -14.88
CA PRO A 34 0.89 7.80 -15.73
C PRO A 34 1.40 7.43 -17.13
N SER A 35 0.69 7.82 -18.19
CA SER A 35 1.06 7.45 -19.56
C SER A 35 2.48 7.89 -19.95
N LYS A 36 2.95 9.02 -19.42
CA LYS A 36 4.32 9.48 -19.61
C LYS A 36 5.34 8.48 -19.06
N LEU A 37 5.05 7.89 -17.90
CA LEU A 37 5.92 6.90 -17.28
C LEU A 37 5.95 5.59 -18.08
N CYS A 38 4.80 5.09 -18.53
CA CYS A 38 4.74 3.89 -19.37
C CYS A 38 5.47 4.06 -20.71
N ARG A 39 5.51 5.28 -21.26
CA ARG A 39 6.31 5.58 -22.47
C ARG A 39 7.82 5.62 -22.19
N GLN A 40 8.22 6.09 -21.01
CA GLN A 40 9.63 6.18 -20.62
C GLN A 40 10.20 4.82 -20.21
N ILE A 41 9.39 3.96 -19.59
CA ILE A 41 9.79 2.63 -19.15
C ILE A 41 8.85 1.62 -19.82
N THR A 42 9.26 1.15 -20.99
CA THR A 42 8.43 0.32 -21.90
C THR A 42 8.04 -1.04 -21.29
N ARG A 43 8.82 -1.56 -20.34
CA ARG A 43 8.49 -2.80 -19.60
C ARG A 43 7.32 -2.65 -18.61
N LEU A 44 6.89 -1.43 -18.30
CA LEU A 44 5.83 -1.23 -17.31
C LEU A 44 4.45 -1.54 -17.91
N PRO A 45 3.60 -2.25 -17.16
CA PRO A 45 2.21 -2.44 -17.56
C PRO A 45 1.45 -1.11 -17.51
N LYS A 46 0.21 -1.10 -18.01
CA LYS A 46 -0.70 0.04 -17.82
C LYS A 46 -1.30 0.08 -16.41
N LYS A 47 -1.38 -1.07 -15.74
CA LYS A 47 -1.99 -1.28 -14.42
C LYS A 47 -1.33 -2.45 -13.68
N VAL A 48 -1.41 -2.45 -12.36
CA VAL A 48 -1.01 -3.55 -11.47
C VAL A 48 -2.23 -4.40 -11.11
N TRP A 49 -2.73 -5.16 -12.09
CA TRP A 49 -3.95 -5.97 -11.98
C TRP A 49 -3.80 -7.23 -12.86
N PRO A 50 -4.26 -8.43 -12.43
CA PRO A 50 -5.11 -8.72 -11.28
C PRO A 50 -4.38 -8.87 -9.94
N VAL A 51 -5.10 -8.66 -8.84
CA VAL A 51 -4.65 -8.87 -7.46
C VAL A 51 -5.66 -9.74 -6.74
N PHE A 52 -5.22 -10.88 -6.25
CA PHE A 52 -6.04 -11.82 -5.50
C PHE A 52 -6.21 -11.35 -4.06
N ARG A 53 -7.41 -11.49 -3.52
CA ARG A 53 -7.75 -11.30 -2.11
C ARG A 53 -8.68 -12.45 -1.77
N ASP A 54 -8.29 -13.26 -0.79
CA ASP A 54 -9.20 -14.28 -0.30
C ASP A 54 -10.38 -13.64 0.45
N ASN A 55 -11.58 -14.16 0.29
CA ASN A 55 -12.79 -13.68 0.99
C ASN A 55 -13.29 -14.67 2.04
N THR A 56 -12.63 -15.81 2.21
CA THR A 56 -13.05 -16.88 3.11
C THR A 56 -12.01 -17.02 4.23
N ASP A 57 -12.29 -16.78 5.50
CA ASP A 57 -13.47 -17.19 6.23
C ASP A 57 -13.55 -18.72 6.37
N LEU A 58 -12.45 -19.45 6.20
CA LEU A 58 -12.32 -20.90 5.99
C LEU A 58 -13.46 -21.78 6.55
N ASP A 59 -14.10 -22.52 5.65
CA ASP A 59 -14.66 -23.83 5.96
C ASP A 59 -14.36 -24.81 4.81
N SER A 60 -13.99 -26.04 5.15
CA SER A 60 -13.55 -27.17 4.29
C SER A 60 -12.12 -27.14 3.70
N GLY A 61 -11.35 -28.22 3.94
CA GLY A 61 -9.95 -28.39 3.49
C GLY A 61 -9.68 -28.31 1.99
N ARG A 62 -10.72 -28.32 1.13
CA ARG A 62 -10.59 -28.00 -0.31
C ARG A 62 -10.24 -26.53 -0.56
N LEU A 63 -10.55 -25.67 0.40
CA LEU A 63 -10.26 -24.23 0.32
C LEU A 63 -8.77 -23.94 0.55
N GLU A 64 -8.08 -24.74 1.38
CA GLU A 64 -6.64 -24.58 1.62
C GLU A 64 -5.79 -24.89 0.37
N GLU A 65 -6.15 -25.92 -0.40
CA GLU A 65 -5.49 -26.24 -1.67
C GLU A 65 -5.69 -25.13 -2.71
N ASN A 66 -6.91 -24.59 -2.82
CA ASN A 66 -7.18 -23.47 -3.71
C ASN A 66 -6.34 -22.24 -3.33
N ILE A 67 -6.26 -21.89 -2.04
CA ILE A 67 -5.46 -20.74 -1.59
C ILE A 67 -3.97 -20.93 -1.88
N ARG A 68 -3.43 -22.14 -1.67
CA ARG A 68 -2.04 -22.47 -2.05
C ARG A 68 -1.79 -22.30 -3.54
N HIS A 69 -2.72 -22.75 -4.38
CA HIS A 69 -2.63 -22.57 -5.83
C HIS A 69 -2.64 -21.08 -6.23
N GLU A 70 -3.45 -20.24 -5.57
CA GLU A 70 -3.46 -18.80 -5.84
C GLU A 70 -2.17 -18.10 -5.34
N LEU A 71 -1.57 -18.57 -4.24
CA LEU A 71 -0.26 -18.11 -3.76
C LEU A 71 0.86 -18.47 -4.75
N GLU A 72 0.87 -19.68 -5.31
CA GLU A 72 1.83 -20.11 -6.33
C GLU A 72 1.75 -19.24 -7.59
N ARG A 73 0.54 -18.81 -7.96
CA ARG A 73 0.28 -18.01 -9.17
C ARG A 73 0.40 -16.50 -8.94
N SER A 74 0.80 -16.06 -7.75
CA SER A 74 0.97 -14.66 -7.38
C SER A 74 2.43 -14.25 -7.32
N HIS A 75 2.79 -13.13 -7.94
CA HIS A 75 4.19 -12.67 -8.01
C HIS A 75 4.69 -12.05 -6.68
N TYR A 76 3.79 -11.45 -5.91
CA TYR A 76 4.07 -10.85 -4.60
C TYR A 76 3.03 -11.30 -3.57
N LEU A 77 3.43 -11.30 -2.31
CA LEU A 77 2.51 -11.41 -1.18
C LEU A 77 2.45 -10.06 -0.47
N ILE A 78 1.27 -9.46 -0.40
CA ILE A 78 1.02 -8.30 0.46
C ILE A 78 0.37 -8.82 1.73
N VAL A 79 1.01 -8.57 2.88
CA VAL A 79 0.45 -8.93 4.18
C VAL A 79 -0.11 -7.68 4.84
N ILE A 80 -1.42 -7.64 5.12
CA ILE A 80 -2.00 -6.57 5.92
C ILE A 80 -1.57 -6.80 7.38
N CYS A 81 -0.80 -5.86 7.92
CA CYS A 81 -0.15 -5.96 9.21
C CYS A 81 -0.93 -5.17 10.28
N SER A 82 -1.38 -5.91 11.29
CA SER A 82 -2.12 -5.49 12.49
C SER A 82 -1.75 -6.44 13.64
N PRO A 83 -2.03 -6.09 14.91
CA PRO A 83 -1.88 -7.03 16.03
C PRO A 83 -2.68 -8.34 15.85
N GLU A 84 -3.86 -8.25 15.26
CA GLU A 84 -4.71 -9.41 14.97
C GLU A 84 -4.08 -10.32 13.90
N ALA A 85 -3.52 -9.75 12.84
CA ALA A 85 -2.83 -10.49 11.79
C ALA A 85 -1.52 -11.09 12.28
N ALA A 86 -0.78 -10.40 13.16
CA ALA A 86 0.48 -10.89 13.73
C ALA A 86 0.30 -12.17 14.56
N ARG A 87 -0.89 -12.36 15.16
CA ARG A 87 -1.25 -13.55 15.95
C ARG A 87 -2.02 -14.61 15.16
N SER A 88 -2.29 -14.39 13.87
CA SER A 88 -3.13 -15.27 13.06
C SER A 88 -2.34 -16.46 12.52
N PRO A 89 -2.65 -17.71 12.94
CA PRO A 89 -1.94 -18.89 12.43
C PRO A 89 -2.11 -19.07 10.92
N TRP A 90 -3.23 -18.58 10.36
CA TRP A 90 -3.50 -18.63 8.93
C TRP A 90 -2.56 -17.73 8.14
N VAL A 91 -2.40 -16.47 8.57
CA VAL A 91 -1.45 -15.53 7.96
C VAL A 91 -0.04 -16.10 8.04
N GLY A 92 0.33 -16.70 9.17
CA GLY A 92 1.61 -17.38 9.34
C GLY A 92 1.84 -18.53 8.35
N LYS A 93 0.82 -19.38 8.12
CA LYS A 93 0.88 -20.45 7.12
C LYS A 93 1.07 -19.91 5.70
N GLU A 94 0.32 -18.88 5.32
CA GLU A 94 0.41 -18.26 3.99
C GLU A 94 1.79 -17.62 3.78
N VAL A 95 2.29 -16.86 4.75
CA VAL A 95 3.63 -16.25 4.74
C VAL A 95 4.70 -17.31 4.56
N LYS A 96 4.67 -18.36 5.40
CA LYS A 96 5.66 -19.43 5.36
C LYS A 96 5.63 -20.14 4.01
N TYR A 97 4.44 -20.49 3.52
CA TYR A 97 4.28 -21.16 2.22
C TYR A 97 4.79 -20.29 1.06
N PHE A 98 4.37 -19.03 1.00
CA PHE A 98 4.80 -18.12 -0.04
C PHE A 98 6.33 -17.90 -0.02
N ALA A 99 6.92 -17.74 1.16
CA ALA A 99 8.36 -17.58 1.32
C ALA A 99 9.13 -18.80 0.80
N THR A 100 8.63 -20.02 1.00
CA THR A 100 9.27 -21.24 0.46
C THR A 100 9.22 -21.32 -1.06
N LEU A 101 8.21 -20.70 -1.69
CA LEU A 101 8.04 -20.72 -3.14
C LEU A 101 8.84 -19.61 -3.84
N HIS A 102 8.76 -18.39 -3.30
CA HIS A 102 9.15 -17.17 -4.02
C HIS A 102 10.20 -16.32 -3.29
N GLY A 103 10.59 -16.70 -2.07
CA GLY A 103 11.51 -15.95 -1.23
C GLY A 103 10.85 -14.81 -0.43
N ALA A 104 11.58 -14.33 0.59
CA ALA A 104 11.10 -13.30 1.50
C ALA A 104 11.07 -11.89 0.86
N ASP A 105 11.88 -11.62 -0.16
CA ASP A 105 11.96 -10.32 -0.82
C ASP A 105 10.66 -9.94 -1.55
N LYS A 106 9.86 -10.94 -1.92
CA LYS A 106 8.55 -10.80 -2.57
C LYS A 106 7.40 -10.59 -1.59
N ILE A 107 7.69 -10.51 -0.28
CA ILE A 107 6.70 -10.22 0.75
C ILE A 107 6.72 -8.71 1.03
N ILE A 108 5.53 -8.11 1.08
CA ILE A 108 5.30 -6.68 1.28
C ILE A 108 4.46 -6.51 2.55
N PRO A 109 5.10 -6.25 3.71
CA PRO A 109 4.36 -5.91 4.94
C PRO A 109 3.66 -4.55 4.78
N PHE A 110 2.35 -4.51 4.96
CA PHE A 110 1.53 -3.31 4.82
C PHE A 110 0.82 -2.99 6.14
N VAL A 111 1.44 -2.11 6.94
CA VAL A 111 1.02 -1.79 8.31
C VAL A 111 -0.15 -0.83 8.33
N VAL A 112 -1.24 -1.27 8.98
CA VAL A 112 -2.50 -0.52 9.12
C VAL A 112 -2.81 -0.13 10.57
N SER A 113 -2.33 -0.92 11.52
CA SER A 113 -2.38 -0.71 12.98
C SER A 113 -1.18 -1.37 13.65
N GLY A 114 -0.98 -1.08 14.95
CA GLY A 114 0.17 -1.56 15.71
C GLY A 114 1.50 -0.86 15.39
N ILE A 115 2.56 -1.37 15.99
CA ILE A 115 3.94 -0.88 15.90
C ILE A 115 4.78 -2.04 15.37
N PRO A 116 5.38 -1.91 14.17
CA PRO A 116 6.14 -3.00 13.59
C PRO A 116 7.41 -3.25 14.40
N TYR A 117 7.71 -4.53 14.67
CA TYR A 117 8.89 -4.97 15.42
C TYR A 117 8.92 -4.44 16.87
N SER A 118 7.77 -4.12 17.46
CA SER A 118 7.70 -3.69 18.87
C SER A 118 8.12 -4.80 19.85
N ASN A 119 8.01 -6.07 19.44
CA ASN A 119 8.22 -7.25 20.28
C ASN A 119 7.31 -7.31 21.52
N ASP A 120 6.24 -6.52 21.53
CA ASP A 120 5.16 -6.56 22.51
C ASP A 120 3.92 -7.17 21.85
N ILE A 121 3.37 -8.23 22.45
CA ILE A 121 2.26 -9.01 21.88
C ILE A 121 1.00 -8.18 21.61
N GLU A 122 0.79 -7.09 22.36
CA GLU A 122 -0.40 -6.24 22.21
C GLU A 122 -0.24 -5.23 21.07
N THR A 123 0.99 -4.78 20.81
CA THR A 123 1.25 -3.72 19.84
C THR A 123 1.93 -4.20 18.56
N GLU A 124 2.58 -5.37 18.58
CA GLU A 124 3.30 -5.92 17.44
C GLU A 124 2.35 -6.17 16.27
N CYS A 125 2.72 -5.75 15.07
CA CYS A 125 1.92 -5.95 13.87
C CYS A 125 2.62 -6.77 12.76
N ILE A 126 3.87 -7.17 12.98
CA ILE A 126 4.61 -8.07 12.09
C ILE A 126 4.54 -9.49 12.65
N HIS A 127 3.95 -10.40 11.87
CA HIS A 127 3.87 -11.80 12.21
C HIS A 127 5.27 -12.42 12.39
N GLU A 128 5.46 -13.27 13.39
CA GLU A 128 6.71 -13.99 13.66
C GLU A 128 7.33 -14.70 12.44
N GLN A 129 6.51 -15.26 11.53
CA GLN A 129 6.99 -15.94 10.33
C GLN A 129 7.67 -14.97 9.37
N ILE A 130 7.22 -13.71 9.30
CA ILE A 130 7.90 -12.66 8.52
C ILE A 130 9.25 -12.31 9.16
N LYS A 131 9.30 -12.22 10.49
CA LYS A 131 10.54 -11.97 11.24
C LYS A 131 11.55 -13.11 11.05
N ALA A 132 11.08 -14.36 11.06
CA ALA A 132 11.92 -15.54 11.00
C ALA A 132 12.56 -15.78 9.62
N ILE A 133 11.87 -15.42 8.53
CA ILE A 133 12.35 -15.62 7.16
C ILE A 133 13.24 -14.47 6.64
N SER A 134 13.35 -13.37 7.39
CA SER A 134 14.09 -12.20 6.98
C SER A 134 15.32 -12.01 7.86
N GLN A 135 16.51 -11.94 7.26
CA GLN A 135 17.77 -11.69 7.98
C GLN A 135 17.85 -10.26 8.54
N GLU A 136 17.20 -9.31 7.86
CA GLU A 136 17.06 -7.92 8.28
C GLU A 136 15.57 -7.56 8.38
N GLU A 137 15.21 -6.52 9.13
CA GLU A 137 13.81 -6.06 9.19
C GLU A 137 13.32 -5.69 7.78
N LEU A 138 12.33 -6.43 7.26
CA LEU A 138 11.69 -6.06 6.01
C LEU A 138 11.07 -4.67 6.14
N LEU A 139 11.34 -3.82 5.15
CA LEU A 139 10.82 -2.46 5.10
C LEU A 139 9.29 -2.47 4.99
N ALA A 140 8.63 -2.31 6.13
CA ALA A 140 7.19 -2.24 6.22
C ALA A 140 6.65 -0.93 5.63
N ILE A 141 5.58 -1.03 4.84
CA ILE A 141 4.87 0.11 4.29
C ILE A 141 3.77 0.51 5.28
N ASN A 142 3.98 1.60 6.01
CA ASN A 142 3.08 2.03 7.08
C ASN A 142 2.12 3.17 6.64
N VAL A 143 0.81 2.99 6.80
CA VAL A 143 -0.19 4.03 6.50
C VAL A 143 -0.18 5.18 7.51
N ARG A 144 0.50 5.00 8.65
CA ARG A 144 0.67 5.95 9.75
C ARG A 144 2.11 6.42 9.92
N GLU A 145 2.95 6.24 8.90
CA GLU A 145 4.36 6.67 8.90
C GLU A 145 4.52 8.10 9.47
N GLU A 146 5.53 8.29 10.31
CA GLU A 146 5.79 9.56 10.98
C GLU A 146 6.08 10.70 9.98
N GLY A 147 5.86 11.93 10.43
CA GLY A 147 6.09 13.13 9.63
C GLY A 147 4.82 13.90 9.25
N ILE A 148 5.03 14.94 8.44
CA ILE A 148 4.05 15.99 8.16
C ILE A 148 3.05 15.54 7.08
N GLY A 149 1.77 15.70 7.39
CA GLY A 149 0.68 15.49 6.42
C GLY A 149 -0.55 14.84 7.06
N SER A 150 -1.71 15.02 6.42
CA SER A 150 -2.95 14.38 6.87
C SER A 150 -2.87 12.86 6.71
N PHE A 151 -3.69 12.14 7.48
CA PHE A 151 -3.81 10.68 7.35
C PHE A 151 -4.12 10.24 5.90
N ALA A 152 -4.98 10.98 5.19
CA ALA A 152 -5.27 10.70 3.78
C ALA A 152 -4.02 10.77 2.88
N MET A 153 -3.12 11.73 3.15
CA MET A 153 -1.85 11.85 2.44
C MET A 153 -0.92 10.67 2.74
N LYS A 154 -0.77 10.32 4.02
CA LYS A 154 0.05 9.17 4.47
C LYS A 154 -0.46 7.86 3.87
N LYS A 155 -1.76 7.62 3.94
CA LYS A 155 -2.45 6.48 3.31
C LYS A 155 -2.24 6.44 1.79
N LYS A 156 -2.27 7.59 1.10
CA LYS A 156 -1.96 7.66 -0.34
C LYS A 156 -0.47 7.36 -0.63
N ARG A 157 0.44 7.86 0.21
CA ARG A 157 1.88 7.61 0.10
C ARG A 157 2.21 6.12 0.25
N ALA A 158 1.64 5.48 1.28
CA ALA A 158 1.73 4.04 1.51
C ALA A 158 1.23 3.24 0.30
N PHE A 159 0.07 3.58 -0.26
CA PHE A 159 -0.41 2.97 -1.50
C PHE A 159 0.57 3.09 -2.67
N ILE A 160 1.18 4.28 -2.88
CA ILE A 160 2.15 4.48 -3.96
C ILE A 160 3.44 3.68 -3.72
N ARG A 161 3.87 3.50 -2.47
CA ARG A 161 4.99 2.60 -2.12
C ARG A 161 4.68 1.14 -2.51
N VAL A 162 3.45 0.67 -2.25
CA VAL A 162 3.02 -0.68 -2.69
C VAL A 162 3.12 -0.80 -4.21
N VAL A 163 2.54 0.15 -4.95
CA VAL A 163 2.60 0.12 -6.42
C VAL A 163 4.04 0.15 -6.94
N ALA A 164 4.90 0.98 -6.34
CA ALA A 164 6.31 1.04 -6.72
C ALA A 164 7.02 -0.30 -6.49
N ARG A 165 6.73 -0.98 -5.38
CA ARG A 165 7.29 -2.29 -5.07
C ARG A 165 6.83 -3.38 -6.03
N LEU A 166 5.53 -3.43 -6.35
CA LEU A 166 4.95 -4.38 -7.31
C LEU A 166 5.49 -4.23 -8.75
N LEU A 167 5.99 -3.04 -9.10
CA LEU A 167 6.54 -2.73 -10.42
C LEU A 167 8.07 -2.81 -10.48
N ASP A 168 8.69 -3.01 -9.31
CA ASP A 168 10.13 -2.94 -9.12
C ASP A 168 10.72 -1.64 -9.68
N ILE A 169 10.21 -0.50 -9.18
CA ILE A 169 10.69 0.85 -9.51
C ILE A 169 10.84 1.70 -8.25
N LYS A 170 11.65 2.77 -8.35
CA LYS A 170 11.82 3.73 -7.25
C LYS A 170 10.49 4.44 -6.93
N PHE A 171 10.15 4.53 -5.64
CA PHE A 171 8.96 5.25 -5.14
C PHE A 171 8.82 6.67 -5.71
N ASN A 172 9.93 7.42 -5.76
CA ASN A 172 9.95 8.80 -6.24
C ASN A 172 9.53 8.95 -7.71
N THR A 173 9.69 7.90 -8.52
CA THR A 173 9.23 7.87 -9.92
C THR A 173 7.71 8.04 -10.01
N LEU A 174 6.95 7.54 -9.04
CA LEU A 174 5.50 7.71 -8.96
C LEU A 174 5.08 8.90 -8.10
N TRP A 175 5.83 9.21 -7.03
CA TRP A 175 5.43 10.22 -6.05
C TRP A 175 5.73 11.66 -6.47
N GLN A 176 6.88 11.93 -7.08
CA GLN A 176 7.28 13.30 -7.45
C GLN A 176 6.28 14.02 -8.37
N PRO A 177 5.72 13.36 -9.42
CA PRO A 177 4.68 14.00 -10.24
C PRO A 177 3.44 14.40 -9.44
N TYR A 178 3.06 13.59 -8.45
CA TYR A 178 1.92 13.85 -7.58
C TYR A 178 2.18 15.02 -6.62
N GLU A 179 3.36 15.08 -6.00
CA GLU A 179 3.72 16.22 -5.14
C GLU A 179 3.73 17.56 -5.86
N ARG A 180 4.21 17.60 -7.11
CA ARG A 180 4.21 18.85 -7.90
C ARG A 180 2.79 19.39 -8.06
N ILE A 181 1.83 18.51 -8.39
CA ILE A 181 0.42 18.89 -8.52
C ILE A 181 -0.13 19.42 -7.20
N LEU A 182 0.20 18.78 -6.08
CA LEU A 182 -0.25 19.23 -4.76
C LEU A 182 0.37 20.57 -4.34
N ARG A 183 1.65 20.80 -4.62
CA ARG A 183 2.34 22.08 -4.35
C ARG A 183 1.72 23.21 -5.15
N ILE A 184 1.49 23.01 -6.45
CA ILE A 184 0.86 24.01 -7.32
C ILE A 184 -0.53 24.40 -6.81
N ARG A 185 -1.34 23.42 -6.36
CA ARG A 185 -2.69 23.69 -5.81
C ARG A 185 -2.66 24.49 -4.51
N LYS A 186 -1.67 24.27 -3.64
CA LYS A 186 -1.50 25.06 -2.41
C LYS A 186 -1.17 26.52 -2.71
N TRP A 187 -0.37 26.76 -3.75
CA TRP A 187 0.04 28.11 -4.16
C TRP A 187 -1.12 28.88 -4.80
N SER A 188 -1.96 28.23 -5.60
CA SER A 188 -3.15 28.88 -6.18
C SER A 188 -4.23 29.22 -5.15
N THR A 189 -4.42 28.41 -4.10
CA THR A 189 -5.28 28.82 -2.97
C THR A 189 -4.72 30.00 -2.17
N GLY A 190 -3.39 30.05 -1.98
CA GLY A 190 -2.75 31.18 -1.27
C GLY A 190 -2.86 32.50 -2.04
N ILE A 191 -2.65 32.48 -3.35
CA ILE A 191 -2.82 33.66 -4.22
C ILE A 191 -4.26 34.16 -4.18
N GLY A 192 -5.25 33.27 -4.26
CA GLY A 192 -6.67 33.65 -4.19
C GLY A 192 -7.04 34.38 -2.89
N VAL A 193 -6.54 33.92 -1.74
CA VAL A 193 -6.78 34.55 -0.43
C VAL A 193 -6.13 35.94 -0.35
N VAL A 194 -4.90 36.09 -0.86
CA VAL A 194 -4.21 37.39 -0.89
C VAL A 194 -4.95 38.39 -1.77
N PHE A 195 -5.44 37.99 -2.95
CA PHE A 195 -6.23 38.86 -3.81
C PHE A 195 -7.56 39.31 -3.17
N ILE A 196 -8.23 38.43 -2.43
CA ILE A 196 -9.46 38.77 -1.68
C ILE A 196 -9.16 39.77 -0.56
N LEU A 197 -8.08 39.58 0.19
CA LEU A 197 -7.68 40.50 1.26
C LEU A 197 -7.30 41.89 0.71
N ILE A 198 -6.57 41.94 -0.40
CA ILE A 198 -6.23 43.22 -1.06
C ILE A 198 -7.50 43.94 -1.54
N ARG A 199 -8.45 43.22 -2.14
CA ARG A 199 -9.76 43.78 -2.55
C ARG A 199 -10.56 44.27 -1.35
N PHE A 200 -10.55 43.54 -0.24
CA PHE A 200 -11.25 43.90 0.98
C PHE A 200 -10.68 45.18 1.62
N ILE A 201 -9.34 45.29 1.71
CA ILE A 201 -8.67 46.49 2.22
C ILE A 201 -8.98 47.71 1.34
N HIS A 202 -8.92 47.56 0.01
CA HIS A 202 -9.29 48.63 -0.91
C HIS A 202 -10.76 49.05 -0.79
N LEU A 203 -11.69 48.11 -0.55
CA LEU A 203 -13.11 48.39 -0.39
C LEU A 203 -13.41 49.13 0.92
N VAL A 204 -12.78 48.72 2.03
CA VAL A 204 -12.94 49.38 3.34
C VAL A 204 -12.31 50.78 3.34
N GLY A 205 -11.19 50.98 2.65
CA GLY A 205 -10.55 52.30 2.52
C GLY A 205 -11.27 53.28 1.58
N LEU A 206 -12.36 52.88 0.93
CA LEU A 206 -13.18 53.73 0.05
C LEU A 206 -14.52 54.15 0.68
N LEU A 207 -14.81 53.74 1.92
CA LEU A 207 -15.99 54.20 2.65
C LEU A 207 -15.70 55.60 3.22
N PRO A 208 -16.49 56.64 2.87
CA PRO A 208 -16.40 57.94 3.51
C PRO A 208 -16.93 57.84 4.96
N ASP A 209 -16.30 58.58 5.88
CA ASP A 209 -16.74 58.75 7.28
C ASP A 209 -18.15 59.37 7.38
#